data_AF-A0A1Q7G2F5-F1
#
_entry.id   AF-A0A1Q7G2F5-F1
#
_cell.length_a   1.000
_cell.length_b   1.000
_cell.length_c   1.000
_cell.angle_alpha   90.00
_cell.angle_beta   90.00
_cell.angle_gamma   90.00
#
_symmetry.space_group_name_H-M   'P 1'
#
loop_
_entity.id
_entity.type
_entity.pdbx_description
1 polymer ?
#
loop_
_entity_poly.entity_id
_entity_poly.type
_entity_poly.pdbx_seq_one_letter_code
_entity_poly.pdbx_strand_id
1 'polypeptide(L)'
;MLWRVAKGIAVAEVASPPNPPRDVIEFDVAAALRTWGGEVGDRSLWVVCRLEPSRWHVARVRSDVPAPPPDGVERRSPERLVLELAGLSLGALEQIWAVADQATVYLCGALALLEACLERVRSAHGLTTTTRAHLLADLAFVADAIQGGLDAA
;
A
#
# COMPACT_ATOMS: atom_id res chain seq x y z
N MET A 1 13.34 4.46 -9.93
CA MET A 1 12.40 5.50 -9.51
C MET A 1 11.00 4.90 -9.50
N LEU A 2 10.09 5.47 -8.71
CA LEU A 2 8.68 5.10 -8.67
C LEU A 2 7.88 6.24 -9.29
N TRP A 3 7.08 5.90 -10.29
CA TRP A 3 6.21 6.82 -11.01
C TRP A 3 4.75 6.47 -10.74
N ARG A 4 3.92 7.49 -10.52
CA ARG A 4 2.47 7.36 -10.53
C ARG A 4 1.90 8.06 -11.74
N VAL A 5 1.01 7.38 -12.45
CA VAL A 5 0.27 7.97 -13.56
C VAL A 5 -0.96 8.68 -13.02
N ALA A 6 -1.13 9.94 -13.39
CA ALA A 6 -2.35 10.71 -13.16
C ALA A 6 -2.68 11.51 -14.42
N LYS A 7 -3.93 11.41 -14.91
CA LYS A 7 -4.36 12.12 -16.14
C LYS A 7 -3.46 11.83 -17.36
N GLY A 8 -2.92 10.62 -17.45
CA GLY A 8 -2.04 10.18 -18.55
C GLY A 8 -0.58 10.63 -18.45
N ILE A 9 -0.22 11.44 -17.45
CA ILE A 9 1.16 11.86 -17.20
C ILE A 9 1.71 11.03 -16.04
N ALA A 10 2.93 10.52 -16.16
CA ALA A 10 3.64 9.96 -15.02
C ALA A 10 4.43 11.04 -14.31
N VAL A 11 4.24 11.09 -13.00
CA VAL A 11 4.98 11.96 -12.09
C VAL A 11 5.83 11.09 -11.18
N ALA A 12 7.09 11.47 -11.00
CA ALA A 12 7.97 10.80 -10.05
C ALA A 12 7.52 11.05 -8.62
N GLU A 13 7.13 9.98 -7.92
CA GLU A 13 6.83 10.03 -6.48
C GLU A 13 8.10 9.84 -5.66
N VAL A 14 8.98 8.95 -6.13
CA VAL A 14 10.24 8.62 -5.45
C VAL A 14 11.36 8.49 -6.47
N ALA A 15 12.43 9.24 -6.27
CA ALA A 15 13.66 9.11 -7.03
C ALA A 15 14.79 8.61 -6.11
N SER A 16 15.63 7.72 -6.63
CA SER A 16 16.85 7.29 -5.93
C SER A 16 17.92 8.39 -5.87
N PRO A 17 18.23 9.13 -6.96
CA PRO A 17 19.13 10.27 -6.85
C PRO A 17 18.44 11.43 -6.11
N PRO A 18 19.18 12.18 -5.25
CA PRO A 18 18.61 13.25 -4.43
C PRO A 18 18.15 14.46 -5.25
N ASN A 19 18.63 14.61 -6.50
CA ASN A 19 18.20 15.67 -7.41
C ASN A 19 18.06 15.11 -8.84
N PRO A 20 16.95 14.44 -9.16
CA PRO A 20 16.71 13.92 -10.50
C PRO A 20 16.48 15.09 -11.48
N PRO A 21 17.02 15.03 -12.71
CA PRO A 21 16.77 16.06 -13.71
C PRO A 21 15.29 16.06 -14.15
N ARG A 22 14.78 17.23 -14.55
CA ARG A 22 13.33 17.49 -14.70
C ARG A 22 12.65 16.61 -15.76
N ASP A 23 13.37 16.20 -16.80
CA ASP A 23 12.93 15.25 -17.85
C ASP A 23 12.66 13.83 -17.32
N VAL A 24 13.09 13.56 -16.09
CA VAL A 24 12.92 12.28 -15.38
C VAL A 24 11.79 12.36 -14.35
N ILE A 25 11.35 13.58 -14.01
CA ILE A 25 10.30 13.86 -13.02
C ILE A 25 8.91 13.79 -13.66
N GLU A 26 8.76 14.31 -14.88
CA GLU A 26 7.51 14.27 -15.64
C GLU A 26 7.75 13.60 -17.00
N PHE A 27 6.99 12.55 -17.27
CA PHE A 27 7.06 11.80 -18.53
C PHE A 27 5.66 11.49 -19.04
N ASP A 28 5.40 11.75 -20.31
CA ASP A 28 4.12 11.39 -20.96
C ASP A 28 4.06 9.87 -21.19
N VAL A 29 3.75 9.14 -20.12
CA VAL A 29 3.58 7.69 -20.14
C VAL A 29 2.44 7.27 -21.05
N ALA A 30 1.36 8.05 -21.17
CA ALA A 30 0.27 7.71 -22.06
C ALA A 30 0.72 7.75 -23.54
N ALA A 31 1.51 8.74 -23.95
CA ALA A 31 2.10 8.75 -25.28
C ALA A 31 3.04 7.56 -25.50
N ALA A 32 3.96 7.30 -24.57
CA ALA A 32 4.91 6.19 -24.71
C ALA A 32 4.23 4.81 -24.72
N LEU A 33 3.24 4.58 -23.84
CA LEU A 33 2.52 3.30 -23.76
C LEU A 33 1.55 3.10 -24.92
N ARG A 34 0.99 4.17 -25.51
CA ARG A 34 0.26 4.07 -26.81
C ARG A 34 1.17 3.51 -27.90
N THR A 35 2.43 3.95 -27.96
CA THR A 35 3.43 3.41 -28.89
C THR A 35 3.80 1.95 -28.59
N TRP A 36 3.67 1.53 -27.33
CA TRP A 36 3.99 0.18 -26.86
C TRP A 36 2.78 -0.76 -26.76
N GLY A 37 1.58 -0.30 -27.17
CA GLY A 37 0.35 -1.09 -27.21
C GLY A 37 -0.27 -1.42 -25.85
N GLY A 38 0.04 -0.67 -24.79
CA GLY A 38 -0.47 -0.91 -23.43
C GLY A 38 -1.54 0.08 -22.99
N GLU A 39 -2.54 -0.40 -22.24
CA GLU A 39 -3.48 0.47 -21.52
C GLU A 39 -2.88 0.95 -20.20
N VAL A 40 -2.99 2.26 -19.95
CA VAL A 40 -2.53 2.90 -18.71
C VAL A 40 -3.74 3.23 -17.86
N GLY A 41 -3.93 2.50 -16.77
CA GLY A 41 -4.94 2.85 -15.78
C GLY A 41 -4.57 4.14 -15.05
N ASP A 42 -5.57 4.97 -14.74
CA ASP A 42 -5.38 6.12 -13.87
C ASP A 42 -4.90 5.65 -12.48
N ARG A 43 -3.99 6.40 -11.86
CA ARG A 43 -3.32 6.08 -10.58
C ARG A 43 -2.43 4.83 -10.60
N SER A 44 -2.17 4.24 -11.77
CA SER A 44 -1.25 3.09 -11.88
C SER A 44 0.18 3.47 -11.49
N LEU A 45 0.85 2.52 -10.83
CA LEU A 45 2.23 2.66 -10.37
C LEU A 45 3.19 1.90 -11.26
N TRP A 46 4.36 2.49 -11.49
CA TRP A 46 5.39 1.97 -12.38
C TRP A 46 6.78 2.15 -11.78
N VAL A 47 7.58 1.11 -11.83
CA VAL A 47 9.01 1.17 -11.53
C VAL A 47 9.75 1.48 -12.82
N VAL A 48 10.65 2.45 -12.75
CA VAL A 48 11.41 2.93 -13.90
C VAL A 48 12.89 3.05 -13.61
N CYS A 49 13.67 2.68 -14.61
CA CYS A 49 15.11 2.84 -14.61
C CYS A 49 15.59 3.29 -16.00
N ARG A 50 16.52 4.24 -16.00
CA ARG A 50 17.24 4.69 -17.18
C ARG A 50 18.72 4.45 -16.94
N LEU A 51 19.21 3.30 -17.43
CA LEU A 51 20.62 2.91 -17.33
C LEU A 51 21.46 3.57 -18.42
N GLU A 52 20.86 3.79 -19.59
CA GLU A 52 21.45 4.48 -20.72
C GLU A 52 20.61 5.71 -21.07
N PRO A 53 21.21 6.83 -21.51
CA PRO A 53 20.47 8.06 -21.80
C PRO A 53 19.33 7.90 -22.81
N SER A 54 19.47 6.95 -23.74
CA SER A 54 18.53 6.72 -24.84
C SER A 54 17.44 5.68 -24.54
N ARG A 55 17.54 4.93 -23.43
CA ARG A 55 16.69 3.76 -23.20
C ARG A 55 16.09 3.72 -21.81
N TRP A 56 14.76 3.80 -21.79
CA TRP A 56 13.95 3.58 -20.60
C TRP A 56 13.60 2.11 -20.44
N HIS A 57 13.79 1.61 -19.23
CA HIS A 57 13.22 0.35 -18.77
C HIS A 57 12.13 0.70 -17.77
N VAL A 58 10.93 0.22 -18.02
CA VAL A 58 9.77 0.42 -17.13
C VAL A 58 9.28 -0.95 -16.67
N ALA A 59 8.48 -1.03 -15.62
CA ALA A 59 7.67 -2.20 -15.27
C ALA A 59 6.49 -1.75 -14.41
N ARG A 60 5.34 -2.40 -14.54
CA ARG A 60 4.16 -2.06 -13.74
C ARG A 60 4.31 -2.61 -12.33
N VAL A 61 3.95 -1.81 -11.32
CA VAL A 61 3.71 -2.30 -9.96
C VAL A 61 2.37 -3.01 -9.96
N ARG A 62 2.38 -4.30 -9.61
CA ARG A 62 1.21 -5.18 -9.71
C ARG A 62 1.32 -6.30 -8.71
N SER A 63 0.18 -6.90 -8.39
CA SER A 63 0.08 -8.03 -7.46
C SER A 63 0.00 -9.37 -8.19
N ASP A 64 -0.40 -9.37 -9.46
CA ASP A 64 -0.48 -10.55 -10.31
C ASP A 64 0.87 -10.88 -10.97
N VAL A 65 1.23 -12.16 -10.97
CA VAL A 65 2.41 -12.63 -11.69
C VAL A 65 2.14 -12.51 -13.20
N PRO A 66 3.05 -11.90 -13.98
CA PRO A 66 2.92 -11.87 -15.44
C PRO A 66 2.73 -13.27 -16.02
N ALA A 67 1.87 -13.37 -17.04
CA ALA A 67 1.78 -14.57 -17.84
C ALA A 67 3.16 -14.96 -18.40
N PRO A 68 3.48 -16.27 -18.47
CA PRO A 68 4.73 -16.72 -19.07
C PRO A 68 4.79 -16.30 -20.55
N PRO A 69 6.00 -16.13 -21.10
CA PRO A 69 6.16 -15.87 -22.53
C PRO A 69 5.45 -16.96 -23.35
N PRO A 70 4.78 -16.61 -24.47
CA PRO A 70 3.93 -17.55 -25.22
C PRO A 70 4.68 -18.78 -25.73
N ASP A 71 5.97 -18.66 -26.04
CA ASP A 71 6.82 -19.77 -26.50
C ASP A 71 7.72 -20.35 -25.40
N GLY A 72 7.54 -19.91 -24.14
CA GLY A 72 8.46 -20.22 -23.04
C GLY A 72 9.86 -19.58 -23.17
N VAL A 73 10.11 -18.85 -24.25
CA VAL A 73 11.35 -18.10 -24.48
C VAL A 73 11.22 -16.71 -23.89
N GLU A 74 12.11 -16.37 -22.97
CA GLU A 74 12.17 -15.03 -22.41
C GLU A 74 12.59 -14.01 -23.46
N ARG A 75 11.76 -12.99 -23.67
CA ARG A 75 11.98 -11.91 -24.65
C ARG A 75 12.32 -10.58 -24.00
N ARG A 76 12.10 -10.44 -22.69
CA ARG A 76 12.41 -9.25 -21.89
C ARG A 76 13.90 -9.20 -21.60
N SER A 77 14.46 -7.99 -21.59
CA SER A 77 15.86 -7.80 -21.21
C SER A 77 16.05 -8.09 -19.70
N PRO A 78 17.28 -8.42 -19.25
CA PRO A 78 17.57 -8.62 -17.84
C PRO A 78 17.13 -7.44 -16.96
N GLU A 79 17.34 -6.21 -17.44
CA GLU A 79 16.94 -4.97 -16.76
C GLU A 79 15.42 -4.92 -16.58
N ARG A 80 14.67 -5.29 -17.62
CA ARG A 80 13.20 -5.35 -17.57
C ARG A 80 12.74 -6.43 -16.59
N LEU A 81 13.40 -7.59 -16.52
CA LEU A 81 13.07 -8.64 -15.56
C LEU A 81 13.29 -8.20 -14.12
N VAL A 82 14.41 -7.54 -13.83
CA VAL A 82 14.69 -6.97 -12.51
C VAL A 82 13.62 -5.96 -12.10
N LEU A 83 13.21 -5.08 -13.01
CA LEU A 83 12.14 -4.13 -12.74
C LEU A 83 10.79 -4.81 -12.53
N GLU A 84 10.49 -5.88 -13.26
CA GLU A 84 9.25 -6.63 -13.03
C GLU A 84 9.24 -7.34 -11.68
N LEU A 85 10.37 -7.89 -11.24
CA LEU A 85 10.50 -8.44 -9.89
C LEU A 85 10.33 -7.34 -8.83
N ALA A 86 10.98 -6.19 -9.01
CA ALA A 86 10.82 -5.05 -8.10
C ALA A 86 9.36 -4.57 -8.05
N GLY A 87 8.69 -4.48 -9.21
CA GLY A 87 7.29 -4.10 -9.31
C GLY A 87 6.34 -5.10 -8.62
N LEU A 88 6.63 -6.39 -8.69
CA LEU A 88 5.90 -7.44 -7.96
C LEU A 88 6.13 -7.33 -6.45
N SER A 89 7.37 -7.15 -6.01
CA SER A 89 7.71 -7.00 -4.58
C SER A 89 7.03 -5.77 -3.98
N LEU A 90 7.01 -4.64 -4.70
CA LEU A 90 6.31 -3.43 -4.27
C LEU A 90 4.80 -3.65 -4.23
N GLY A 91 4.22 -4.33 -5.22
CA GLY A 91 2.79 -4.63 -5.23
C GLY A 91 2.36 -5.55 -4.08
N ALA A 92 3.20 -6.52 -3.70
CA ALA A 92 2.98 -7.35 -2.53
C ALA A 92 3.09 -6.55 -1.22
N LEU A 93 4.05 -5.63 -1.14
CA LEU A 93 4.22 -4.76 0.03
C LEU A 93 3.02 -3.82 0.22
N GLU A 94 2.52 -3.21 -0.87
CA GLU A 94 1.31 -2.39 -0.82
C GLU A 94 0.09 -3.16 -0.30
N GLN A 95 -0.05 -4.43 -0.69
CA GLN A 95 -1.14 -5.28 -0.17
C GLN A 95 -0.99 -5.57 1.33
N ILE A 96 0.24 -5.87 1.78
CA ILE A 96 0.50 -6.12 3.21
C ILE A 96 0.19 -4.87 4.03
N TRP A 97 0.63 -3.69 3.58
CA TRP A 97 0.35 -2.44 4.27
C TRP A 97 -1.12 -2.06 4.24
N ALA A 98 -1.84 -2.29 3.13
CA ALA A 98 -3.27 -2.05 3.09
C ALA A 98 -4.04 -2.92 4.10
N VAL A 99 -3.62 -4.18 4.29
CA VAL A 99 -4.21 -5.06 5.30
C VAL A 99 -3.87 -4.58 6.71
N ALA A 100 -2.62 -4.17 6.96
CA ALA A 100 -2.20 -3.64 8.25
C ALA A 100 -2.96 -2.35 8.62
N ASP A 101 -3.06 -1.40 7.68
CA ASP A 101 -3.81 -0.15 7.86
C ASP A 101 -5.29 -0.42 8.16
N GLN A 102 -5.90 -1.36 7.42
CA GLN A 102 -7.28 -1.76 7.66
C GLN A 102 -7.46 -2.41 9.04
N ALA A 103 -6.51 -3.22 9.50
CA ALA A 103 -6.52 -3.80 10.85
C ALA A 103 -6.42 -2.71 11.93
N THR A 104 -5.54 -1.73 11.75
CA THR A 104 -5.42 -0.55 12.62
C THR A 104 -6.74 0.21 12.70
N VAL A 105 -7.41 0.46 11.58
CA VAL A 105 -8.72 1.12 11.55
C VAL A 105 -9.77 0.33 12.36
N TYR A 106 -9.83 -0.99 12.20
CA TYR A 106 -10.75 -1.83 12.97
C TYR A 106 -10.45 -1.81 14.47
N LEU A 107 -9.18 -1.88 14.85
CA LEU A 107 -8.77 -1.85 16.26
C LEU A 107 -9.07 -0.49 16.90
N CYS A 108 -8.81 0.63 16.22
CA CYS A 108 -9.20 1.97 16.66
C CYS A 108 -10.72 2.08 16.87
N GLY A 109 -11.52 1.55 15.94
CA GLY A 109 -12.98 1.53 16.06
C GLY A 109 -13.48 0.67 17.22
N ALA A 110 -12.87 -0.50 17.44
CA ALA A 110 -13.19 -1.39 18.55
C ALA A 110 -12.86 -0.76 19.90
N LEU A 111 -11.70 -0.10 20.01
CA LEU A 111 -11.29 0.62 21.22
C LEU A 111 -12.28 1.75 21.55
N ALA A 112 -12.63 2.60 20.58
CA ALA A 112 -13.59 3.67 20.78
C ALA A 112 -14.97 3.15 21.24
N LEU A 113 -15.40 2.00 20.72
CA LEU A 113 -16.64 1.36 21.14
C LEU A 113 -16.55 0.81 22.58
N LEU A 114 -15.41 0.24 22.98
CA LEU A 114 -15.16 -0.22 24.34
C LEU A 114 -15.13 0.92 25.35
N GLU A 115 -14.49 2.05 25.01
CA GLU A 115 -14.51 3.26 25.84
C GLU A 115 -15.94 3.76 26.06
N ALA A 116 -16.77 3.78 25.00
CA ALA A 116 -18.18 4.12 25.12
C ALA A 116 -18.97 3.10 25.96
N CYS A 117 -18.65 1.80 25.87
CA CYS A 117 -19.23 0.77 26.72
C CYS A 117 -18.84 0.93 28.19
N LEU A 118 -17.57 1.22 28.49
CA LEU A 118 -17.09 1.52 29.84
C LEU A 118 -17.88 2.68 30.44
N GLU A 119 -18.05 3.76 29.70
CA GLU A 119 -18.79 4.93 30.18
C GLU A 119 -20.28 4.64 30.40
N ARG A 120 -20.90 3.82 29.54
CA ARG A 120 -22.26 3.33 29.75
C ARG A 120 -22.39 2.46 31.00
N VAL A 121 -21.44 1.57 31.27
CA VAL A 121 -21.44 0.74 32.49
C VAL A 121 -21.22 1.60 33.74
N ARG A 122 -20.37 2.63 33.66
CA ARG A 122 -20.15 3.59 34.76
C ARG A 122 -21.40 4.40 35.09
N SER A 123 -22.19 4.78 34.08
CA SER A 123 -23.41 5.58 34.24
C SER A 123 -24.70 4.75 34.38
N ALA A 124 -24.64 3.43 34.18
CA ALA A 124 -25.81 2.56 34.27
C ALA A 124 -26.43 2.57 35.67
N HIS A 125 -27.76 2.65 35.72
CA HIS A 125 -28.54 2.55 36.95
C HIS A 125 -29.08 1.12 37.07
N GLY A 126 -29.15 0.57 38.29
CA GLY A 126 -29.67 -0.79 38.53
C GLY A 126 -28.64 -1.93 38.53
N LEU A 127 -27.36 -1.65 38.26
CA LEU A 127 -26.28 -2.61 38.47
C LEU A 127 -25.85 -2.65 39.94
N THR A 128 -25.65 -3.84 40.49
CA THR A 128 -24.97 -4.01 41.79
C THR A 128 -23.51 -3.54 41.68
N THR A 129 -22.94 -3.09 42.80
CA THR A 129 -21.53 -2.65 42.86
C THR A 129 -20.58 -3.75 42.37
N THR A 130 -20.83 -5.00 42.77
CA THR A 130 -20.00 -6.15 42.39
C THR A 130 -20.09 -6.46 40.89
N THR A 131 -21.30 -6.52 40.33
CA THR A 131 -21.49 -6.76 38.89
C THR A 131 -20.87 -5.65 38.05
N ARG A 132 -21.02 -4.39 38.48
CA ARG A 132 -20.40 -3.24 37.82
C ARG A 132 -18.87 -3.35 37.82
N ALA A 133 -18.28 -3.69 38.97
CA ALA A 133 -16.83 -3.83 39.08
C ALA A 133 -16.27 -4.92 38.15
N HIS A 134 -16.93 -6.08 38.07
CA HIS A 134 -16.54 -7.14 37.14
C HIS A 134 -16.61 -6.71 35.68
N LEU A 135 -17.73 -6.11 35.25
CA LEU A 135 -17.88 -5.65 33.87
C LEU A 135 -16.85 -4.58 33.47
N LEU A 136 -16.54 -3.65 34.39
CA LEU A 136 -15.51 -2.64 34.13
C LEU A 136 -14.12 -3.26 34.03
N ALA A 137 -13.79 -4.26 34.85
CA ALA A 137 -12.51 -4.95 34.78
C ALA A 137 -12.36 -5.73 33.46
N ASP A 138 -13.39 -6.46 33.04
CA ASP A 138 -13.37 -7.22 31.78
C ASP A 138 -13.23 -6.29 30.57
N LEU A 139 -14.00 -5.18 30.53
CA LEU A 139 -13.93 -4.21 29.43
C LEU A 139 -12.59 -3.46 29.39
N ALA A 140 -12.03 -3.10 30.55
CA ALA A 140 -10.72 -2.45 30.63
C ALA A 140 -9.61 -3.40 30.14
N PHE A 141 -9.66 -4.67 30.54
CA PHE A 141 -8.70 -5.68 30.08
C PHE A 141 -8.71 -5.82 28.54
N VAL A 142 -9.90 -5.86 27.92
CA VAL A 142 -10.00 -5.94 26.45
C VAL A 142 -9.51 -4.66 25.79
N ALA A 143 -9.79 -3.48 26.36
CA ALA A 143 -9.30 -2.21 25.84
C ALA A 143 -7.77 -2.14 25.86
N ASP A 144 -7.13 -2.53 26.98
CA ASP A 144 -5.67 -2.58 27.11
C ASP A 144 -5.04 -3.56 26.11
N ALA A 145 -5.67 -4.72 25.89
CA ALA A 145 -5.20 -5.71 24.91
C ALA A 145 -5.25 -5.17 23.47
N ILE A 146 -6.30 -4.42 23.13
CA ILE A 146 -6.43 -3.77 21.81
C ILE A 146 -5.42 -2.63 21.66
N GLN A 147 -5.23 -1.81 22.69
CA GLN A 147 -4.24 -0.74 22.69
C GLN A 147 -2.82 -1.28 22.52
N GLY A 148 -2.46 -2.36 23.23
CA GLY A 148 -1.16 -3.02 23.05
C GLY A 148 -0.95 -3.60 21.65
N GLY A 149 -2.02 -4.01 20.97
CA GLY A 149 -1.98 -4.40 19.56
C GLY A 149 -1.75 -3.23 18.60
N LEU A 150 -2.32 -2.06 18.90
CA LEU A 150 -2.10 -0.82 18.13
C LEU A 150 -0.68 -0.28 18.29
N ASP A 151 -0.14 -0.31 19.51
CA ASP A 151 1.21 0.20 19.80
C ASP A 151 2.32 -0.67 19.17
N ALA A 152 1.99 -1.90 18.77
CA ALA A 152 2.91 -2.85 18.12
C ALA A 152 2.83 -2.85 16.57
N ALA A 153 1.87 -2.10 15.99
CA ALA A 153 1.64 -1.97 14.56
C ALA A 153 2.45 -0.81 13.95
#